data_AF-A0A2X3BMH7-F1
#
_entry.id   AF-A0A2X3BMH7-F1
#
_cell.length_a   1.000
_cell.length_b   1.000
_cell.length_c   1.000
_cell.angle_alpha   90.00
_cell.angle_beta   90.00
_cell.angle_gamma   90.00
#
_symmetry.space_group_name_H-M   'P 1'
#
loop_
_entity.id
_entity.type
_entity.pdbx_description
1 polymer ?
#
loop_
_entity_poly.entity_id
_entity_poly.type
_entity_poly.pdbx_seq_one_letter_code
_entity_poly.pdbx_strand_id
1 'polypeptide(L)'
;MSITNNTDSQIALIEVKNSLDVPSEIHAHTKAESSQTNSKTQNPHPSAHMIKIPKLEIQPHSQIELKPGGYHIMLIGLKQELKVGQEVDLELTFDNGETIELKQIKAIDRSSVLDTHKPHKQ
;
A
#
# COMPACT_ATOMS: atom_id res chain seq x y z
N MET A 1 -5.91 5.45 1.98
CA MET A 1 -5.73 5.36 3.45
C MET A 1 -4.35 5.92 3.78
N SER A 2 -4.15 6.57 4.93
CA SER A 2 -2.84 7.15 5.27
C SER A 2 -2.39 6.69 6.65
N ILE A 3 -1.12 6.31 6.76
CA ILE A 3 -0.43 5.93 8.00
C ILE A 3 0.48 7.08 8.38
N THR A 4 0.31 7.64 9.57
CA THR A 4 1.15 8.73 10.09
C THR A 4 2.02 8.20 11.23
N ASN A 5 3.34 8.38 11.11
CA ASN A 5 4.26 8.18 12.23
C ASN A 5 4.26 9.45 13.10
N ASN A 6 3.68 9.36 14.30
CA ASN A 6 3.63 10.47 15.26
C ASN A 6 4.80 10.44 16.26
N THR A 7 5.74 9.51 16.10
CA THR A 7 6.89 9.36 16.98
C THR A 7 8.08 10.20 16.50
N ASP A 8 9.00 10.49 17.41
CA ASP A 8 10.29 11.14 17.14
C ASP A 8 11.34 10.19 16.53
N SER A 9 11.02 8.91 16.36
CA SER A 9 11.92 7.91 15.78
C SER A 9 11.36 7.33 14.48
N GLN A 10 12.26 6.87 13.61
CA GLN A 10 11.83 6.10 12.44
C GLN A 10 11.18 4.80 12.92
N ILE A 11 10.00 4.49 12.40
CA ILE A 11 9.31 3.21 12.63
C ILE A 11 9.26 2.43 11.32
N ALA A 12 9.34 1.12 11.39
CA ALA A 12 9.18 0.24 10.25
C ALA A 12 8.02 -0.71 10.50
N LEU A 13 7.06 -0.73 9.57
CA LEU A 13 6.01 -1.74 9.55
C LEU A 13 6.66 -3.08 9.18
N ILE A 14 6.74 -3.99 10.15
CA ILE A 14 7.42 -5.30 9.99
C ILE A 14 6.43 -6.45 9.80
N GLU A 15 5.19 -6.29 10.24
CA GLU A 15 4.18 -7.32 10.15
C GLU A 15 2.80 -6.68 9.90
N VAL A 16 2.01 -7.35 9.06
CA VAL A 16 0.62 -6.99 8.80
C VAL A 16 -0.23 -8.23 8.97
N LYS A 17 -1.11 -8.20 9.97
CA LYS A 17 -2.13 -9.21 10.21
C LYS A 17 -3.47 -8.74 9.66
N ASN A 18 -4.33 -9.71 9.39
CA ASN A 18 -5.69 -9.47 8.95
C ASN A 18 -6.63 -10.45 9.65
N SER A 19 -7.90 -10.06 9.76
CA SER A 19 -8.98 -10.85 10.35
C SER A 19 -9.26 -12.18 9.60
N LEU A 20 -8.70 -12.37 8.40
CA LEU A 20 -8.93 -13.54 7.55
C LEU A 20 -7.87 -14.65 7.76
N ASP A 21 -6.87 -14.41 8.62
CA ASP A 21 -5.80 -15.36 8.94
C ASP A 21 -5.04 -15.86 7.69
N VAL A 22 -4.86 -14.97 6.71
CA VAL A 22 -4.09 -15.26 5.49
C VAL A 22 -2.77 -14.49 5.47
N PRO A 23 -1.71 -15.00 4.83
CA PRO A 23 -0.49 -14.24 4.67
C PRO A 23 -0.74 -12.94 3.90
N SER A 24 -0.16 -11.85 4.37
CA SER A 24 -0.21 -10.56 3.70
C SER A 24 1.20 -10.09 3.31
N GLU A 25 1.30 -9.48 2.14
CA GLU A 25 2.56 -9.02 1.56
C GLU A 25 2.49 -7.52 1.30
N ILE A 26 3.54 -6.80 1.67
CA ILE A 26 3.62 -5.36 1.45
C ILE A 26 4.33 -5.12 0.11
N HIS A 27 3.62 -4.50 -0.83
CA HIS A 27 4.16 -4.17 -2.14
C HIS A 27 4.30 -2.66 -2.28
N ALA A 28 5.51 -2.22 -2.62
CA ALA A 28 5.80 -0.85 -2.93
C ALA A 28 5.76 -0.65 -4.45
N HIS A 29 4.95 0.29 -4.90
CA HIS A 29 5.03 0.79 -6.25
C HIS A 29 6.05 1.93 -6.26
N THR A 30 7.32 1.58 -6.44
CA THR A 30 8.29 2.61 -6.75
C THR A 30 8.03 3.00 -8.19
N LYS A 31 7.76 4.28 -8.44
CA LYS A 31 8.20 4.81 -9.72
C LYS A 31 9.70 4.55 -9.67
N ALA A 32 10.22 3.69 -10.55
CA ALA A 32 11.62 3.79 -10.86
C ALA A 32 11.77 5.26 -11.26
N GLU A 33 12.29 6.08 -10.33
CA GLU A 33 12.91 7.32 -10.74
C GLU A 33 13.84 6.84 -11.83
N SER A 34 13.55 7.31 -13.03
CA SER A 34 14.55 7.49 -14.05
C SER A 34 15.70 8.24 -13.37
N SER A 35 16.57 7.48 -12.69
CA SER A 35 17.96 7.82 -12.51
C SER A 35 18.34 8.26 -13.90
N GLN A 36 18.62 9.55 -13.99
CA GLN A 36 18.95 10.29 -15.17
C GLN A 36 20.12 9.60 -15.89
N THR A 37 19.84 8.55 -16.64
CA THR A 37 20.80 7.95 -17.56
C THR A 37 20.35 8.40 -18.93
N ASN A 38 21.02 9.44 -19.42
CA ASN A 38 21.05 9.80 -20.82
C ASN A 38 21.26 8.55 -21.67
N SER A 39 20.21 7.99 -22.26
CA SER A 39 20.34 6.99 -23.33
C SER A 39 19.05 6.99 -24.14
N LYS A 40 19.13 7.65 -25.30
CA LYS A 40 18.16 7.62 -26.38
C LYS A 40 17.97 6.18 -26.86
N THR A 41 17.08 5.42 -26.24
CA THR A 41 16.50 4.23 -26.86
C THR A 41 15.00 4.40 -26.86
N GLN A 42 14.49 4.60 -28.07
CA GLN A 42 13.08 4.71 -28.39
C GLN A 42 12.42 3.38 -28.01
N ASN A 43 11.71 3.35 -26.88
CA ASN A 43 10.56 2.50 -26.51
C ASN A 43 10.31 2.62 -24.99
N PRO A 44 9.74 3.72 -24.46
CA PRO A 44 9.42 3.80 -23.05
C PRO A 44 8.05 3.17 -22.82
N HIS A 45 7.98 1.86 -22.59
CA HIS A 45 6.90 1.34 -21.75
C HIS A 45 7.41 1.47 -20.32
N PRO A 46 6.92 2.42 -19.50
CA PRO A 46 7.29 2.48 -18.10
C PRO A 46 6.74 1.21 -17.44
N SER A 47 7.58 0.19 -17.31
CA SER A 47 7.26 -1.00 -16.54
C SER A 47 7.26 -0.60 -15.07
N ALA A 48 6.09 -0.19 -14.62
CA ALA A 48 5.80 0.11 -13.24
C ALA A 48 6.00 -1.19 -12.44
N HIS A 49 7.11 -1.30 -11.70
CA HIS A 49 7.46 -2.51 -10.97
C HIS A 49 6.82 -2.48 -9.58
N MET A 50 6.05 -3.52 -9.26
CA MET A 50 5.63 -3.79 -7.89
C MET A 50 6.74 -4.56 -7.20
N ILE A 51 7.40 -3.93 -6.23
CA ILE A 51 8.49 -4.55 -5.49
C ILE A 51 7.93 -5.02 -4.15
N LYS A 52 8.02 -6.32 -3.87
CA LYS A 52 7.74 -6.84 -2.54
C LYS A 52 8.81 -6.32 -1.58
N ILE A 53 8.37 -5.64 -0.53
CA ILE A 53 9.25 -5.14 0.52
C ILE A 53 8.99 -5.92 1.81
N PRO A 54 10.05 -6.31 2.55
CA PRO A 54 9.89 -7.05 3.81
C PRO A 54 9.34 -6.15 4.93
N LYS A 55 9.63 -4.85 4.86
CA LYS A 55 9.18 -3.84 5.81
C LYS A 55 8.97 -2.49 5.13
N LEU A 56 8.06 -1.68 5.65
CA LEU A 56 7.82 -0.31 5.19
C LEU A 56 8.33 0.69 6.21
N GLU A 57 9.40 1.40 5.86
CA GLU A 57 10.05 2.38 6.72
C GLU A 57 9.35 3.74 6.64
N ILE A 58 8.96 4.28 7.80
CA ILE A 58 8.24 5.54 7.95
C ILE A 58 9.08 6.47 8.80
N GLN A 59 9.56 7.55 8.19
CA GLN A 59 10.33 8.58 8.87
C GLN A 59 9.52 9.22 10.01
N PRO A 60 10.17 9.73 11.08
CA PRO A 60 9.49 10.42 12.17
C PRO A 60 8.70 11.61 11.65
N HIS A 61 7.54 11.87 12.26
CA HIS A 61 6.59 12.91 11.85
C HIS A 61 6.18 12.87 10.37
N SER A 62 6.34 11.73 9.70
CA SER A 62 6.00 11.57 8.28
C SER A 62 4.74 10.75 8.10
N GLN A 63 4.09 10.96 6.96
CA GLN A 63 2.87 10.26 6.57
C GLN A 63 3.08 9.51 5.26
N ILE A 64 2.61 8.26 5.20
CA ILE A 64 2.60 7.43 4.01
C ILE A 64 1.16 7.15 3.61
N GLU A 65 0.86 7.27 2.32
CA GLU A 65 -0.46 6.97 1.78
C GLU A 65 -0.48 5.58 1.14
N LEU A 66 -1.32 4.70 1.68
CA LEU A 66 -1.70 3.43 1.08
C LEU A 66 -2.76 3.68 -0.01
N LYS A 67 -2.34 3.52 -1.27
CA LYS A 67 -3.20 3.68 -2.44
C LYS A 67 -2.77 2.77 -3.59
N PRO A 68 -3.71 2.38 -4.48
CA PRO A 68 -3.37 1.71 -5.73
C PRO A 68 -2.43 2.60 -6.56
N GLY A 69 -1.24 2.09 -6.88
CA GLY A 69 -0.18 2.85 -7.57
C GLY A 69 0.88 3.45 -6.64
N GLY A 70 0.77 3.25 -5.32
CA GLY A 70 1.79 3.52 -4.31
C GLY A 70 2.02 2.28 -3.44
N TYR A 71 2.02 2.45 -2.12
CA TYR A 71 2.08 1.33 -1.19
C TYR A 71 0.73 0.62 -1.10
N HIS A 72 0.74 -0.71 -1.19
CA HIS A 72 -0.45 -1.53 -1.00
C HIS A 72 -0.13 -2.86 -0.32
N ILE A 73 -1.09 -3.37 0.44
CA ILE A 73 -1.04 -4.67 1.10
C ILE A 73 -1.78 -5.67 0.23
N MET A 74 -1.15 -6.79 -0.09
CA MET A 74 -1.72 -7.88 -0.89
C MET A 74 -1.98 -9.09 0.01
N LEU A 75 -3.20 -9.59 0.02
CA LEU A 75 -3.59 -10.79 0.77
C LEU A 75 -3.43 -12.01 -0.15
N ILE A 76 -2.65 -13.01 0.28
CA ILE A 76 -2.33 -14.20 -0.52
C ILE A 76 -3.04 -15.42 0.07
N GLY A 77 -3.60 -16.27 -0.79
CA GLY A 77 -4.20 -17.53 -0.33
C GLY A 77 -5.55 -17.36 0.39
N LEU A 78 -6.32 -16.36 -0.02
CA LEU A 78 -7.71 -16.18 0.41
C LEU A 78 -8.51 -17.48 0.20
N LYS A 79 -9.02 -18.07 1.29
CA LYS A 79 -9.89 -19.26 1.23
C LYS A 79 -11.23 -18.98 0.54
N GLN A 80 -11.63 -17.70 0.52
CA GLN A 80 -12.87 -17.21 -0.06
C GLN A 80 -12.58 -15.89 -0.77
N GLU A 81 -13.23 -15.65 -1.91
CA GLU A 81 -13.14 -14.36 -2.60
C GLU A 81 -13.65 -13.23 -1.69
N LEU A 82 -12.87 -12.16 -1.57
CA LEU A 82 -13.27 -10.96 -0.86
C LEU A 82 -14.48 -10.34 -1.57
N LYS A 83 -15.61 -10.26 -0.89
CA LYS A 83 -16.81 -9.62 -1.45
C LYS A 83 -16.71 -8.11 -1.32
N VAL A 84 -17.15 -7.38 -2.34
CA VAL A 84 -17.26 -5.91 -2.25
C VAL A 84 -18.17 -5.54 -1.08
N GLY A 85 -17.71 -4.62 -0.24
CA GLY A 85 -18.39 -4.22 0.99
C GLY A 85 -18.12 -5.12 2.20
N GLN A 86 -17.37 -6.21 2.05
CA GLN A 86 -16.89 -7.00 3.18
C GLN A 86 -15.93 -6.17 4.03
N GLU A 87 -16.13 -6.17 5.34
CA GLU A 87 -15.25 -5.50 6.29
C GLU A 87 -14.12 -6.46 6.66
N VAL A 88 -12.89 -5.96 6.56
CA VAL A 88 -11.68 -6.65 6.98
C VAL A 88 -10.99 -5.81 8.03
N ASP A 89 -10.60 -6.42 9.12
CA ASP A 89 -9.74 -5.78 10.11
C ASP A 89 -8.29 -6.06 9.75
N LEU A 90 -7.46 -5.03 9.80
CA LEU A 90 -6.00 -5.12 9.62
C LEU A 90 -5.31 -4.70 10.90
N GLU A 91 -4.25 -5.39 11.26
CA GLU A 91 -3.40 -5.06 12.39
C GLU A 91 -1.98 -4.86 11.87
N LEU A 92 -1.42 -3.68 12.09
CA LEU A 92 -0.11 -3.27 11.61
C LEU A 92 0.85 -3.22 12.78
N THR A 93 1.83 -4.11 12.81
CA THR A 93 2.83 -4.15 13.88
C THR A 93 4.15 -3.52 13.40
N PHE A 94 4.63 -2.56 14.18
CA PHE A 94 5.85 -1.82 13.92
C PHE A 94 7.01 -2.39 14.72
N ASP A 95 8.24 -2.16 14.25
CA ASP A 95 9.46 -2.65 14.89
C ASP A 95 9.71 -2.04 16.28
N ASN A 96 9.16 -0.84 16.53
CA ASN A 96 9.21 -0.20 17.84
C ASN A 96 8.25 -0.82 18.87
N GLY A 97 7.47 -1.83 18.49
CA GLY A 97 6.47 -2.49 19.33
C GLY A 97 5.09 -1.82 19.31
N GLU A 98 4.90 -0.73 18.58
CA GLU A 98 3.56 -0.16 18.37
C GLU A 98 2.73 -1.04 17.43
N THR A 99 1.42 -1.00 17.65
CA THR A 99 0.46 -1.72 16.82
C THR A 99 -0.71 -0.81 16.47
N ILE A 100 -1.05 -0.74 15.19
CA ILE A 100 -2.19 0.03 14.69
C ILE A 100 -3.28 -0.94 14.23
N GLU A 101 -4.41 -0.93 14.91
CA GLU A 101 -5.62 -1.66 14.51
C GLU A 101 -6.47 -0.81 13.58
N LEU A 102 -6.73 -1.33 12.39
CA LEU A 102 -7.60 -0.73 11.39
C LEU A 102 -8.83 -1.61 11.23
N LYS A 103 -9.93 -1.18 11.83
CA LYS A 103 -11.21 -1.88 11.78
C LYS A 103 -12.08 -1.33 10.66
N GLN A 104 -13.02 -2.13 10.18
CA GLN A 104 -14.04 -1.70 9.20
C GLN A 104 -13.46 -1.29 7.83
N ILE A 105 -12.33 -1.87 7.42
CA ILE A 105 -11.79 -1.65 6.07
C ILE A 105 -12.68 -2.39 5.07
N LYS A 106 -13.45 -1.64 4.30
CA LYS A 106 -14.32 -2.21 3.27
C LYS A 106 -13.47 -2.66 2.08
N ALA A 107 -13.58 -3.92 1.71
CA ALA A 107 -13.11 -4.43 0.44
C ALA A 107 -13.85 -3.71 -0.69
N ILE A 108 -13.11 -3.01 -1.54
CA ILE A 108 -13.63 -2.32 -2.72
C ILE A 108 -13.08 -2.99 -3.96
N ASP A 109 -13.92 -3.13 -4.99
CA ASP A 109 -13.44 -3.62 -6.27
C ASP A 109 -12.54 -2.57 -6.93
N ARG A 110 -11.43 -3.03 -7.50
CA ARG A 110 -10.40 -2.13 -8.06
C ARG A 110 -10.92 -1.38 -9.29
N SER A 111 -11.95 -1.90 -9.97
CA SER A 111 -12.66 -1.21 -11.05
C SER A 111 -13.42 0.01 -10.54
N SER A 112 -13.82 0.04 -9.26
CA SER A 112 -14.56 1.14 -8.64
C SER A 112 -13.69 2.33 -8.21
N VAL A 113 -12.36 2.16 -8.14
CA VAL A 113 -11.43 3.21 -7.66
C VAL A 113 -11.04 4.19 -8.77
N LEU A 114 -11.38 3.88 -10.04
CA LEU A 114 -11.04 4.71 -11.19
C LEU A 114 -11.95 5.97 -11.33
N ASP A 115 -13.05 6.08 -10.59
CA ASP A 115 -14.06 7.13 -10.80
C ASP A 115 -13.92 8.41 -9.93
N THR A 116 -12.75 8.68 -9.33
CA THR A 116 -12.55 9.93 -8.55
C THR A 116 -11.82 11.06 -9.29
N HIS A 117 -11.40 10.88 -10.54
CA HIS A 117 -11.12 12.02 -11.42
C HIS A 117 -12.36 12.39 -12.23
N LYS A 118 -13.27 13.13 -11.58
CA LYS A 118 -14.27 13.94 -12.29
C LYS A 118 -13.51 14.89 -13.24
N PRO A 119 -13.66 14.81 -14.57
CA PRO A 119 -13.31 15.95 -15.39
C PRO A 119 -14.30 17.06 -15.04
N HIS A 120 -13.80 18.20 -14.57
CA HIS A 120 -14.53 19.45 -14.70
C HIS A 120 -14.83 19.62 -16.20
N LYS A 121 -16.07 19.37 -16.60
CA LYS A 121 -16.60 19.87 -17.86
C LYS A 121 -17.39 21.13 -17.55
N GLN A 122 -16.86 22.20 -18.10
CA GLN A 122 -17.39 23.55 -18.23
C GLN A 122 -18.77 23.56 -18.88
#